data_AF-A0A0R3QHY3-F1
#
_entry.id   AF-A0A0R3QHY3-F1
#
_cell.length_a   1.000
_cell.length_b   1.000
_cell.length_c   1.000
_cell.angle_alpha   90.00
_cell.angle_beta   90.00
_cell.angle_gamma   90.00
#
_symmetry.space_group_name_H-M   'P 1'
#
loop_
_entity.id
_entity.type
_entity.pdbx_description
1 polymer ?
#
loop_
_entity_poly.entity_id
_entity_poly.type
_entity_poly.pdbx_seq_one_letter_code
_entity_poly.pdbx_strand_id
1 'polypeptide(L)'
;MDFVDKFLDEYKGFSKFVLVWLSRIAHNSASGLYRTDKYFSKFFRKNVENLNNSFLFVMGDHGLRFGRFRRTGTGYNEDNNPLLMVTLTIIDLVIMIIDAFYLFMS
;
A
#
# COMPACT_ATOMS: atom_id res chain seq x y z
N MET A 1 11.25 2.69 2.98
CA MET A 1 11.22 1.88 1.73
C MET A 1 12.57 1.89 1.01
N ASP A 2 13.60 2.47 1.63
CA ASP A 2 14.87 2.83 0.99
C ASP A 2 15.65 1.64 0.45
N PHE A 3 15.51 0.47 1.08
CA PHE A 3 16.11 -0.76 0.56
C PHE A 3 15.48 -1.18 -0.77
N VAL A 4 14.13 -1.15 -0.85
CA VAL A 4 13.41 -1.50 -2.08
C VAL A 4 13.76 -0.53 -3.20
N ASP A 5 13.79 0.76 -2.87
CA ASP A 5 14.19 1.83 -3.78
C ASP A 5 15.58 1.56 -4.39
N LYS A 6 16.59 1.26 -3.57
CA LYS A 6 17.92 0.87 -4.05
C LYS A 6 17.92 -0.43 -4.87
N PHE A 7 17.15 -1.44 -4.44
CA PHE A 7 17.05 -2.72 -5.14
C PHE A 7 16.46 -2.56 -6.55
N LEU A 8 15.45 -1.70 -6.69
CA LEU A 8 14.85 -1.40 -7.99
C LEU A 8 15.85 -0.72 -8.94
N ASP A 9 16.65 0.21 -8.42
CA ASP A 9 17.65 0.97 -9.18
C ASP A 9 18.87 0.15 -9.61
N GLU A 10 19.36 -0.77 -8.76
CA GLU A 10 20.60 -1.51 -9.00
C GLU A 10 20.46 -2.57 -10.11
N TYR A 11 19.33 -3.29 -10.14
CA TYR A 11 19.17 -4.47 -11.01
C TYR A 11 18.36 -4.19 -12.28
N LYS A 12 18.70 -3.13 -13.03
CA LYS A 12 18.02 -2.79 -14.30
C LYS A 12 18.17 -3.92 -15.33
N GLY A 13 17.13 -4.14 -16.13
CA GLY A 13 17.11 -5.20 -17.15
C GLY A 13 16.78 -6.62 -16.65
N PHE A 14 16.68 -6.84 -15.35
CA PHE A 14 16.26 -8.11 -14.76
C PHE A 14 14.81 -8.04 -14.25
N SER A 15 14.10 -9.17 -14.39
CA SER A 15 12.82 -9.39 -13.70
C SER A 15 13.05 -9.43 -12.19
N LYS A 16 12.22 -8.70 -11.45
CA LYS A 16 12.34 -8.54 -10.00
C LYS A 16 11.10 -9.06 -9.31
N PHE A 17 11.28 -9.61 -8.11
CA PHE A 17 10.21 -9.93 -7.19
C PHE A 17 10.49 -9.27 -5.84
N VAL A 18 9.53 -8.51 -5.33
CA VAL A 18 9.65 -7.79 -4.05
C VAL A 18 8.42 -8.09 -3.21
N LEU A 19 8.64 -8.51 -1.98
CA LEU A 19 7.60 -8.62 -0.95
C LEU A 19 7.98 -7.74 0.24
N VAL A 20 7.07 -6.84 0.62
CA VAL A 20 7.23 -5.98 1.79
C VAL A 20 6.03 -6.19 2.71
N TRP A 21 6.30 -6.56 3.97
CA TRP A 21 5.27 -6.77 4.99
C TRP A 21 5.44 -5.76 6.12
N LEU A 22 4.46 -4.87 6.30
CA LEU A 22 4.53 -3.77 7.27
C LEU A 22 3.50 -3.97 8.39
N SER A 23 3.86 -4.78 9.38
CA SER A 23 2.94 -5.28 10.41
C SER A 23 2.47 -4.25 11.44
N ARG A 24 3.08 -3.06 11.52
CA ARG A 24 2.84 -2.11 12.63
C ARG A 24 2.25 -0.77 12.22
N ILE A 25 2.06 -0.51 10.92
CA ILE A 25 1.62 0.80 10.43
C ILE A 25 0.25 1.16 10.98
N ALA A 26 -0.74 0.28 10.84
CA ALA A 26 -2.13 0.54 11.24
C ALA A 26 -2.58 -0.24 12.47
N HIS A 27 -1.69 -1.06 13.05
CA HIS A 27 -2.07 -2.17 13.93
C HIS A 27 -2.91 -1.74 15.15
N ASN A 28 -2.57 -0.59 15.74
CA ASN A 28 -3.23 -0.09 16.96
C ASN A 28 -4.14 1.11 16.70
N SER A 29 -4.09 1.70 15.51
CA SER A 29 -4.85 2.92 15.19
C SER A 29 -4.88 3.16 13.68
N ALA A 30 -6.06 3.53 13.18
CA ALA A 30 -6.23 3.99 11.80
C ALA A 30 -5.36 5.22 11.47
N SER A 31 -5.01 6.05 12.47
CA SER A 31 -4.13 7.23 12.30
C SER A 31 -2.74 6.90 11.74
N GLY A 32 -2.30 5.66 11.89
CA GLY A 32 -1.02 5.21 11.38
C GLY A 32 -0.97 5.18 9.86
N LEU A 33 -2.08 4.86 9.20
CA LEU A 33 -2.15 4.82 7.75
C LEU A 33 -2.01 6.22 7.13
N TYR A 34 -2.72 7.23 7.65
CA TYR A 34 -2.58 8.63 7.22
C TYR A 34 -1.13 9.13 7.34
N ARG A 35 -0.43 8.74 8.40
CA ARG A 35 0.98 9.11 8.60
C ARG A 35 1.88 8.50 7.54
N THR A 36 1.55 7.30 7.06
CA THR A 36 2.36 6.56 6.08
C THR A 36 2.00 6.87 4.63
N ASP A 37 0.81 7.40 4.36
CA ASP A 37 0.33 7.72 3.01
C ASP A 37 1.36 8.53 2.20
N LYS A 38 1.84 9.65 2.76
CA LYS A 38 2.83 10.50 2.11
C LYS A 38 4.13 9.76 1.77
N TYR A 39 4.53 8.78 2.59
CA TYR A 39 5.75 8.00 2.34
C TYR A 39 5.55 7.00 1.20
N PHE A 40 4.39 6.34 1.13
CA PHE A 40 4.03 5.47 0.00
C PHE A 40 3.90 6.27 -1.30
N SER A 41 3.16 7.39 -1.26
CA SER A 41 3.01 8.28 -2.41
C SER A 41 4.37 8.73 -2.95
N LYS A 42 5.29 9.14 -2.07
CA LYS A 42 6.66 9.51 -2.46
C LYS A 42 7.43 8.33 -3.06
N PHE A 43 7.34 7.14 -2.45
CA PHE A 43 8.02 5.94 -2.95
C PHE A 43 7.55 5.55 -4.36
N PHE A 44 6.23 5.49 -4.57
CA PHE A 44 5.64 5.10 -5.84
C PHE A 44 5.89 6.13 -6.94
N ARG A 45 5.75 7.43 -6.65
CA ARG A 45 6.09 8.50 -7.62
C ARG A 45 7.56 8.46 -8.02
N LYS A 46 8.46 8.22 -7.06
CA LYS A 46 9.90 8.10 -7.35
C LYS A 46 10.20 6.91 -8.25
N ASN A 47 9.50 5.79 -8.04
CA ASN A 47 9.77 4.52 -8.71
C ASN A 47 8.81 4.21 -9.87
N VAL A 48 8.07 5.19 -10.40
CA VAL A 48 7.07 4.98 -11.46
C VAL A 48 7.66 4.26 -12.68
N GLU A 49 8.86 4.66 -13.11
CA GLU A 49 9.57 4.04 -14.23
C GLU A 49 10.08 2.63 -13.89
N ASN A 50 10.60 2.44 -12.67
CA ASN A 50 11.08 1.13 -12.20
C ASN A 50 9.95 0.10 -12.07
N LEU A 51 8.73 0.58 -11.82
CA LEU A 51 7.53 -0.24 -11.69
C LEU A 51 6.78 -0.36 -13.00
N ASN A 52 7.20 0.29 -14.09
CA ASN A 52 6.54 0.13 -15.38
C ASN A 52 6.61 -1.34 -15.83
N ASN A 53 5.52 -1.84 -16.44
CA ASN A 53 5.37 -3.24 -16.84
C ASN A 53 5.52 -4.25 -15.68
N SER A 54 5.01 -3.90 -14.50
CA SER A 54 4.99 -4.78 -13.32
C SER A 54 3.56 -5.06 -12.87
N PHE A 55 3.40 -6.13 -12.09
CA PHE A 55 2.22 -6.30 -11.25
C PHE A 55 2.53 -5.73 -9.87
N LEU A 56 1.71 -4.80 -9.41
CA LEU A 56 1.78 -4.31 -8.04
C LEU A 56 0.54 -4.77 -7.27
N PHE A 57 0.80 -5.40 -6.14
CA PHE A 57 -0.21 -5.90 -5.20
C PHE A 57 -0.12 -5.06 -3.92
N VAL A 58 -1.24 -4.51 -3.48
CA VAL A 58 -1.38 -3.87 -2.18
C VAL A 58 -2.41 -4.65 -1.40
N MET A 59 -2.03 -5.09 -0.19
CA MET A 59 -2.85 -6.02 0.59
C MET A 59 -2.90 -5.62 2.05
N GLY A 60 -4.05 -5.87 2.68
CA GLY A 60 -4.22 -5.87 4.13
C GLY A 60 -4.82 -7.21 4.55
N ASP A 61 -4.28 -7.82 5.59
CA ASP A 61 -4.75 -9.12 6.11
C ASP A 61 -6.05 -9.01 6.91
N HIS A 62 -6.30 -7.84 7.51
CA HIS A 62 -7.53 -7.51 8.22
C HIS A 62 -7.67 -5.98 8.41
N GLY A 63 -8.87 -5.52 8.75
CA GLY A 63 -9.12 -4.13 9.17
C GLY A 63 -8.69 -3.82 10.61
N LEU A 64 -9.09 -2.66 11.17
CA LEU A 64 -8.66 -2.29 12.51
C LEU A 64 -9.32 -3.15 13.60
N ARG A 65 -8.52 -4.00 14.27
CA ARG A 65 -8.96 -4.97 15.30
C ARG A 65 -9.35 -4.38 16.66
N PHE A 66 -9.09 -3.10 16.90
CA PHE A 66 -9.17 -2.52 18.25
C PHE A 66 -9.85 -1.15 18.27
N GLY A 67 -10.28 -0.74 19.46
CA GLY A 67 -10.83 0.59 19.72
C GLY A 67 -12.32 0.73 19.41
N ARG A 68 -12.83 1.97 19.51
CA ARG A 68 -14.26 2.27 19.37
C ARG A 68 -14.78 2.00 17.96
N PHE A 69 -13.94 2.23 16.94
CA PHE A 69 -14.30 2.00 15.54
C PHE A 69 -14.65 0.53 15.28
N ARG A 70 -13.84 -0.41 15.78
CA ARG A 70 -14.07 -1.85 15.69
C ARG A 70 -15.43 -2.31 16.25
N ARG A 71 -16.01 -1.56 17.20
CA ARG A 71 -17.30 -1.89 17.83
C ARG A 71 -18.51 -1.45 17.02
N THR A 72 -18.31 -0.70 15.93
CA THR A 72 -19.37 -0.36 14.99
C THR A 72 -19.62 -1.53 14.03
N GLY A 73 -20.81 -1.58 13.40
CA GLY A 73 -21.09 -2.61 12.37
C GLY A 73 -20.11 -2.53 11.21
N THR A 74 -19.80 -1.32 10.73
CA THR A 74 -18.78 -1.09 9.69
C THR A 74 -17.40 -1.57 10.13
N GLY A 75 -16.94 -1.21 11.32
CA GLY A 75 -15.63 -1.64 11.82
C GLY A 75 -15.54 -3.15 12.08
N TYR A 76 -16.66 -3.82 12.41
CA TYR A 76 -16.72 -5.29 12.45
C TYR A 76 -16.54 -5.90 11.06
N ASN A 77 -17.21 -5.35 10.05
CA ASN A 77 -17.08 -5.83 8.67
C ASN A 77 -15.67 -5.60 8.14
N GLU A 78 -15.12 -4.39 8.34
CA GLU A 78 -13.74 -4.05 7.92
C GLU A 78 -12.70 -4.95 8.59
N ASP A 79 -12.84 -5.28 9.88
CA ASP A 79 -11.94 -6.22 10.55
C ASP A 79 -11.90 -7.59 9.85
N ASN A 80 -13.05 -8.04 9.34
CA ASN A 80 -13.17 -9.32 8.65
C ASN A 80 -13.04 -9.19 7.12
N ASN A 81 -12.63 -8.03 6.61
CA ASN A 81 -12.51 -7.75 5.19
C ASN A 81 -11.05 -7.50 4.82
N PRO A 82 -10.29 -8.54 4.42
CA PRO A 82 -8.95 -8.32 3.89
C PRO A 82 -9.00 -7.51 2.60
N LEU A 83 -8.10 -6.53 2.47
CA LEU A 83 -7.97 -5.72 1.27
C LEU A 83 -7.03 -6.44 0.29
N LEU A 84 -7.43 -6.50 -0.98
CA LEU A 84 -6.55 -6.85 -2.09
C LEU A 84 -6.80 -5.88 -3.24
N MET A 85 -5.77 -5.12 -3.59
CA MET A 85 -5.73 -4.30 -4.80
C MET A 85 -4.62 -4.82 -5.69
N VAL A 86 -4.94 -5.01 -6.97
CA VAL A 86 -4.00 -5.44 -8.00
C VAL A 86 -4.04 -4.44 -9.13
N THR A 87 -2.86 -4.08 -9.62
CA THR A 87 -2.70 -3.22 -10.78
C THR A 87 -1.69 -3.82 -11.74
N LEU A 88 -1.95 -3.63 -13.03
CA LEU A 88 -0.90 -3.68 -14.04
C LEU A 88 -0.36 -2.26 -14.17
N THR A 89 0.86 -2.02 -13.71
CA THR A 89 1.44 -0.69 -13.73
C THR A 89 1.91 -0.34 -15.13
N ILE A 90 1.09 0.45 -15.81
CA ILE A 90 1.50 1.35 -16.89
C ILE A 90 1.72 2.73 -16.24
N ILE A 91 2.59 3.57 -16.80
CA ILE A 91 3.04 4.86 -16.23
C ILE A 91 1.91 5.67 -15.55
N ASP A 92 0.69 5.66 -16.09
CA ASP A 92 -0.45 6.43 -15.59
C ASP A 92 -1.21 5.80 -14.40
N LEU A 93 -1.12 4.48 -14.16
CA LEU A 93 -1.90 3.78 -13.12
C LEU A 93 -1.35 3.97 -11.70
N VAL A 94 -0.08 4.37 -11.55
CA VAL A 94 0.54 4.60 -10.25
C VAL A 94 -0.10 5.78 -9.51
N ILE A 95 -0.59 6.78 -10.25
CA ILE A 95 -1.31 7.93 -9.68
C ILE A 95 -2.65 7.49 -9.08
N MET A 96 -3.35 6.58 -9.76
CA MET A 96 -4.67 6.10 -9.35
C MET A 96 -4.63 5.29 -8.04
N ILE A 97 -3.52 4.59 -7.76
CA ILE A 97 -3.32 3.87 -6.49
C ILE A 97 -3.14 4.85 -5.33
N ILE A 98 -2.42 5.96 -5.57
CA ILE A 98 -2.25 7.02 -4.57
C ILE A 98 -3.60 7.67 -4.25
N ASP A 99 -4.43 7.91 -5.26
CA ASP A 99 -5.75 8.51 -5.08
C ASP A 99 -6.75 7.52 -4.45
N ALA A 100 -6.64 6.22 -4.75
CA ALA A 100 -7.45 5.18 -4.11
C ALA A 100 -7.10 5.00 -2.63
N PHE A 101 -5.82 5.16 -2.24
CA PHE A 101 -5.43 5.23 -0.83
C PHE A 101 -6.11 6.42 -0.12
N TYR A 102 -6.27 7.56 -0.78
CA TYR A 102 -7.00 8.71 -0.23
C TYR A 102 -8.49 8.41 0.00
N LEU A 103 -9.15 7.74 -0.95
CA LEU A 103 -10.58 7.41 -0.89
C LEU A 103 -10.94 6.33 0.13
N PHE A 104 -10.08 5.34 0.34
CA PHE A 104 -10.30 4.30 1.35
C PHE A 104 -9.93 4.76 2.77
N MET A 105 -9.26 5.91 2.88
CA MET A 105 -8.84 6.49 4.14
C MET A 105 -9.68 7.69 4.59
N SER A 106 -10.54 8.26 3.75
CA SER A 106 -11.46 9.35 4.13
C SER A 106 -12.80 8.81 4.61
#